data_AF-A0AA37NSF4-F1
#
_entry.id   AF-A0AA37NSF4-F1
#
_cell.length_a   1.000
_cell.length_b   1.000
_cell.length_c   1.000
_cell.angle_alpha   90.00
_cell.angle_beta   90.00
_cell.angle_gamma   90.00
#
_symmetry.space_group_name_H-M   'P 1'
#
loop_
_entity.id
_entity.type
_entity.pdbx_description
1 polymer ?
#
loop_
_entity_poly.entity_id
_entity_poly.type
_entity_poly.pdbx_seq_one_letter_code
_entity_poly.pdbx_strand_id
1 'polypeptide(L)'
;MATENGPFPIFGDIAAVQATAKLLSDVADAYNKRLKLEAPKLDGAEVYARLQEEQRLRSISNQLYFEAAQRVLDDAVDDQKQLEGDLAKAKERLKKIEDWAQALDLIADLLVLAGALLARKPGPIVAALKEVRDDIKTAKA
;
A
#
# COMPACT_ATOMS: atom_id res chain seq x y z
N MET A 1 36.32 11.10 22.56
CA MET A 1 34.85 11.24 22.75
C MET A 1 34.24 11.24 21.36
N ALA A 2 33.76 10.07 20.91
CA ALA A 2 33.12 9.94 19.61
C ALA A 2 31.61 10.14 19.79
N THR A 3 31.05 11.09 19.04
CA THR A 3 29.60 11.35 18.99
C THR A 3 28.93 10.25 18.18
N GLU A 4 28.13 9.41 18.84
CA GLU A 4 27.22 8.46 18.18
C GLU A 4 26.11 9.22 17.45
N ASN A 5 26.39 9.66 16.22
CA ASN A 5 25.40 10.23 15.31
C ASN A 5 24.70 9.10 14.52
N GLY A 6 24.10 8.15 15.22
CA GLY A 6 23.11 7.24 14.62
C GLY A 6 21.75 7.93 14.58
N PRO A 7 20.90 7.73 13.55
CA PRO A 7 19.54 8.24 13.58
C PRO A 7 18.83 7.68 14.81
N PHE A 8 18.46 8.56 15.75
CA PHE A 8 17.64 8.16 16.89
C PHE A 8 16.33 7.60 16.35
N PRO A 9 15.98 6.34 16.68
CA PRO A 9 14.73 5.77 16.22
C PRO A 9 13.56 6.62 16.73
N ILE A 10 12.63 6.98 15.84
CA ILE A 10 11.44 7.78 16.18
C ILE A 10 10.62 7.12 17.30
N PHE A 11 10.61 5.78 17.32
CA PHE A 11 9.98 4.97 18.37
C PHE A 11 11.04 4.23 19.18
N GLY A 12 10.95 4.35 20.51
CA GLY A 12 11.92 3.79 21.46
C GLY A 12 11.84 2.27 21.64
N ASP A 13 10.71 1.63 21.31
CA ASP A 13 10.52 0.19 21.49
C ASP A 13 9.62 -0.42 20.39
N ILE A 14 9.67 -1.75 20.26
CA ILE A 14 8.93 -2.53 19.25
C ILE A 14 7.41 -2.34 19.39
N ALA A 15 6.90 -2.26 20.62
CA ALA A 15 5.47 -2.13 20.88
C ALA A 15 4.93 -0.78 20.39
N ALA A 16 5.70 0.29 20.55
CA ALA A 16 5.37 1.63 20.06
C ALA A 16 5.37 1.69 18.52
N VAL A 17 6.32 1.02 17.86
CA VAL A 17 6.34 0.88 16.39
C VAL A 17 5.08 0.15 15.91
N GLN A 18 4.74 -0.99 16.54
CA GLN A 18 3.56 -1.79 16.19
C GLN A 18 2.25 -1.05 16.46
N ALA A 19 2.14 -0.34 17.58
CA ALA A 19 0.95 0.45 17.92
C ALA A 19 0.72 1.56 16.90
N THR A 20 1.79 2.22 16.45
CA THR A 20 1.70 3.26 15.42
C THR A 20 1.34 2.67 14.05
N ALA A 21 1.96 1.55 13.67
CA ALA A 21 1.61 0.82 12.46
C ALA A 21 0.11 0.47 12.45
N LYS A 22 -0.39 -0.06 13.58
CA LYS A 22 -1.82 -0.37 13.75
C LYS A 22 -2.70 0.88 13.60
N LEU A 23 -2.36 1.98 14.26
CA LEU A 23 -3.13 3.22 14.17
C LEU A 23 -3.23 3.72 12.72
N LEU A 24 -2.12 3.72 11.99
CA LEU A 24 -2.12 4.13 10.58
C LEU A 24 -2.95 3.20 9.70
N SER A 25 -2.90 1.88 9.94
CA SER A 25 -3.78 0.92 9.27
C SER A 25 -5.26 1.17 9.58
N ASP A 26 -5.59 1.40 10.85
CA ASP A 26 -6.97 1.65 11.28
C ASP A 26 -7.50 2.96 10.67
N VAL A 27 -6.66 3.99 10.56
CA VAL A 27 -6.99 5.25 9.90
C VAL A 27 -7.19 5.03 8.40
N ALA A 28 -6.32 4.25 7.73
CA ALA A 28 -6.49 3.90 6.32
C ALA A 28 -7.83 3.16 6.08
N ASP A 29 -8.20 2.22 6.95
CA ASP A 29 -9.47 1.51 6.88
C ASP A 29 -10.69 2.45 7.09
N ALA A 30 -10.61 3.33 8.08
CA ALA A 30 -11.66 4.32 8.34
C ALA A 30 -11.81 5.30 7.16
N TYR A 31 -10.69 5.75 6.60
CA TYR A 31 -10.65 6.61 5.43
C TYR A 31 -11.28 5.92 4.21
N ASN A 32 -10.90 4.67 3.93
CA ASN A 32 -11.47 3.88 2.83
C ASN A 32 -12.99 3.71 2.97
N LYS A 33 -13.47 3.40 4.18
CA LYS A 33 -14.90 3.30 4.48
C LYS A 33 -15.63 4.62 4.20
N ARG A 34 -15.06 5.74 4.65
CA ARG A 34 -15.63 7.08 4.38
C ARG A 34 -15.66 7.38 2.88
N LEU A 35 -14.55 7.13 2.17
CA LEU A 35 -14.46 7.38 0.74
C LEU A 35 -15.51 6.60 -0.05
N LYS A 36 -15.80 5.35 0.30
CA LYS A 36 -16.87 4.56 -0.34
C LYS A 36 -18.26 5.19 -0.22
N LEU A 37 -18.52 5.89 0.89
CA LEU A 37 -19.79 6.60 1.10
C LEU A 37 -19.84 7.93 0.34
N GLU A 38 -18.70 8.60 0.20
CA GLU A 38 -18.60 9.92 -0.44
C GLU A 38 -18.42 9.83 -1.96
N ALA A 39 -17.80 8.75 -2.47
CA ALA A 39 -17.44 8.58 -3.87
C ALA A 39 -18.57 8.84 -4.89
N PRO A 40 -19.85 8.48 -4.64
CA PRO A 40 -20.92 8.82 -5.58
C PRO A 40 -21.17 10.33 -5.78
N LYS A 41 -20.64 11.18 -4.89
CA LYS A 41 -20.79 12.64 -4.93
C LYS A 41 -19.53 13.37 -5.38
N LEU A 42 -18.45 12.63 -5.63
CA LEU A 42 -17.15 13.16 -6.01
C LEU A 42 -16.90 12.90 -7.50
N ASP A 43 -16.07 13.72 -8.13
CA ASP A 43 -15.56 13.39 -9.46
C ASP A 43 -14.45 12.32 -9.39
N GLY A 44 -14.15 11.71 -10.53
CA GLY A 44 -13.18 10.61 -10.59
C GLY A 44 -11.75 11.02 -10.19
N ALA A 45 -11.36 12.27 -10.44
CA ALA A 45 -10.04 12.77 -10.07
C ALA A 45 -9.92 12.93 -8.55
N GLU A 46 -10.97 13.41 -7.90
CA GLU A 46 -11.02 13.56 -6.45
C GLU A 46 -11.09 12.20 -5.73
N VAL A 47 -11.84 11.23 -6.28
CA VAL A 47 -11.81 9.84 -5.77
C VAL A 47 -10.41 9.25 -5.87
N TYR A 48 -9.72 9.44 -7.00
CA TYR A 48 -8.38 8.91 -7.23
C TYR A 48 -7.34 9.52 -6.28
N ALA A 49 -7.33 10.86 -6.11
CA ALA A 49 -6.43 11.54 -5.18
C ALA A 49 -6.61 11.04 -3.73
N ARG A 50 -7.86 10.82 -3.31
CA ARG A 50 -8.18 10.30 -1.98
C ARG A 50 -7.76 8.83 -1.81
N LEU A 51 -7.89 8.00 -2.85
CA LEU A 51 -7.38 6.63 -2.84
C LEU A 51 -5.85 6.59 -2.69
N GLN A 52 -5.12 7.47 -3.37
CA GLN A 52 -3.67 7.56 -3.21
C GLN A 52 -3.25 7.92 -1.78
N GLU A 53 -3.98 8.82 -1.13
CA GLU A 53 -3.71 9.18 0.26
C GLU A 53 -3.92 8.00 1.23
N GLU A 54 -4.99 7.22 1.03
CA GLU A 54 -5.23 5.99 1.80
C GLU A 54 -4.11 4.96 1.61
N GLN A 55 -3.68 4.75 0.36
CA GLN A 55 -2.57 3.84 0.07
C GLN A 55 -1.26 4.30 0.70
N ARG A 56 -1.00 5.61 0.74
CA ARG A 56 0.19 6.16 1.40
C ARG A 56 0.19 5.83 2.89
N LEU A 57 -0.95 5.98 3.58
CA LEU A 57 -1.10 5.60 4.99
C LEU A 57 -0.85 4.11 5.20
N ARG A 58 -1.39 3.27 4.30
CA ARG A 58 -1.22 1.82 4.36
C ARG A 58 0.23 1.40 4.11
N SER A 59 0.92 2.05 3.18
CA SER A 59 2.35 1.84 2.90
C SER A 59 3.21 2.15 4.12
N ILE A 60 3.00 3.30 4.78
CA ILE A 60 3.74 3.70 5.98
C ILE A 60 3.47 2.72 7.13
N SER A 61 2.21 2.32 7.34
CA SER A 61 1.85 1.28 8.31
C SER A 61 2.67 0.00 8.09
N ASN A 62 2.77 -0.46 6.83
CA ASN A 62 3.50 -1.68 6.51
C ASN A 62 5.01 -1.53 6.75
N GLN A 63 5.60 -0.40 6.37
CA GLN A 63 7.01 -0.12 6.67
C GLN A 63 7.31 -0.19 8.17
N LEU A 64 6.43 0.35 9.01
CA LEU A 64 6.56 0.26 10.46
C LEU A 64 6.42 -1.20 10.97
N TYR A 65 5.52 -2.00 10.41
CA TYR A 65 5.46 -3.43 10.75
C TYR A 65 6.76 -4.17 10.36
N PHE A 66 7.38 -3.82 9.23
CA PHE A 66 8.69 -4.38 8.85
C PHE A 66 9.79 -3.95 9.81
N GLU A 67 9.82 -2.68 10.18
CA GLU A 67 10.76 -2.17 11.17
C GLU A 67 10.62 -2.89 12.51
N ALA A 68 9.38 -3.09 12.98
CA ALA A 68 9.11 -3.85 14.20
C ALA A 68 9.60 -5.30 14.08
N ALA A 69 9.35 -5.97 12.94
CA ALA A 69 9.81 -7.34 12.70
C ALA A 69 11.34 -7.44 12.63
N GLN A 70 12.00 -6.46 12.01
CA GLN A 70 13.46 -6.39 11.96
C GLN A 70 14.06 -6.20 13.36
N ARG A 71 13.50 -5.29 14.16
CA ARG A 71 13.94 -5.10 15.56
C ARG A 71 13.71 -6.35 16.42
N VAL A 72 12.61 -7.07 16.23
CA VAL A 72 12.39 -8.38 16.87
C VAL A 72 13.48 -9.36 16.45
N LEU A 73 13.85 -9.41 15.16
CA LEU A 73 14.93 -10.28 14.67
C LEU A 73 16.30 -9.90 15.22
N ASP A 74 16.59 -8.61 15.32
CA ASP A 74 17.84 -8.10 15.89
C ASP A 74 17.93 -8.40 17.40
N ASP A 75 16.80 -8.37 18.12
CA ASP A 75 16.69 -8.76 19.53
C ASP A 75 16.63 -10.29 19.72
N ALA A 76 16.19 -11.05 18.71
CA ALA A 76 15.92 -12.50 18.76
C ALA A 76 17.08 -13.39 18.28
N VAL A 77 18.33 -12.94 18.43
CA VAL A 77 19.53 -13.80 18.25
C VAL A 77 19.46 -15.09 19.10
N ASP A 78 18.51 -15.21 20.05
CA ASP A 78 18.30 -16.41 20.88
C ASP A 78 17.04 -17.26 20.59
N ASP A 79 16.11 -16.95 19.67
CA ASP A 79 14.95 -17.88 19.47
C ASP A 79 14.32 -17.91 18.05
N GLN A 80 14.83 -18.85 17.24
CA GLN A 80 14.63 -18.98 15.80
C GLN A 80 13.23 -19.46 15.35
N LYS A 81 12.42 -20.03 16.25
CA LYS A 81 11.14 -20.68 15.89
C LYS A 81 9.93 -19.75 15.80
N GLN A 82 9.90 -18.70 16.61
CA GLN A 82 8.80 -17.74 16.60
C GLN A 82 8.86 -16.82 15.36
N LEU A 83 10.08 -16.60 14.88
CA LEU A 83 10.39 -15.73 13.76
C LEU A 83 9.92 -16.26 12.40
N GLU A 84 9.99 -17.58 12.18
CA GLU A 84 9.50 -18.22 10.94
C GLU A 84 7.98 -18.04 10.76
N GLY A 85 7.22 -18.08 11.86
CA GLY A 85 5.76 -17.93 11.84
C GLY A 85 5.32 -16.51 11.48
N ASP A 86 6.02 -15.50 11.98
CA ASP A 86 5.70 -14.10 11.71
C ASP A 86 6.21 -13.63 10.33
N LEU A 87 7.33 -14.19 9.86
CA LEU A 87 7.80 -13.99 8.49
C LEU A 87 6.82 -14.57 7.45
N ALA A 88 6.21 -15.73 7.73
CA ALA A 88 5.19 -16.32 6.86
C ALA A 88 3.94 -15.42 6.76
N LYS A 89 3.48 -14.87 7.89
CA LYS A 89 2.33 -13.94 7.92
C LYS A 89 2.65 -12.62 7.21
N ALA A 90 3.87 -12.08 7.38
CA ALA A 90 4.30 -10.88 6.70
C ALA A 90 4.38 -11.09 5.18
N LYS A 91 4.90 -12.24 4.73
CA LYS A 91 4.91 -12.63 3.30
C LYS A 91 3.51 -12.79 2.72
N GLU A 92 2.58 -13.38 3.47
CA GLU A 92 1.19 -13.50 3.01
C GLU A 92 0.50 -12.13 2.90
N ARG A 93 0.79 -11.22 3.84
CA ARG A 93 0.30 -9.83 3.78
C ARG A 93 0.93 -9.06 2.62
N LEU A 94 2.22 -9.26 2.34
CA LEU A 94 2.92 -8.68 1.18
C LEU A 94 2.30 -9.13 -0.13
N LYS A 95 2.06 -10.43 -0.30
CA LYS A 95 1.44 -10.97 -1.49
C LYS A 95 0.07 -10.33 -1.74
N LYS A 96 -0.75 -10.19 -0.69
CA LYS A 96 -2.04 -9.49 -0.79
C LYS A 96 -1.87 -8.03 -1.22
N ILE A 97 -0.83 -7.33 -0.77
CA ILE A 97 -0.55 -5.93 -1.15
C ILE A 97 -0.12 -5.83 -2.61
N GLU A 98 0.72 -6.75 -3.09
CA GLU A 98 1.11 -6.82 -4.51
C GLU A 98 -0.12 -7.04 -5.39
N ASP A 99 -1.02 -7.96 -5.00
CA ASP A 99 -2.29 -8.19 -5.68
C ASP A 99 -3.16 -6.92 -5.71
N TRP A 100 -3.20 -6.16 -4.62
CA TRP A 100 -3.93 -4.88 -4.56
C TRP A 100 -3.29 -3.79 -5.41
N ALA A 101 -1.96 -3.70 -5.45
CA ALA A 101 -1.24 -2.73 -6.27
C ALA A 101 -1.54 -2.98 -7.76
N GLN A 102 -1.52 -4.24 -8.21
CA GLN A 102 -1.93 -4.60 -9.58
C GLN A 102 -3.41 -4.27 -9.86
N ALA A 103 -4.30 -4.50 -8.89
CA ALA A 103 -5.71 -4.14 -9.06
C ALA A 103 -5.92 -2.62 -9.18
N LEU A 104 -5.10 -1.81 -8.51
CA LEU A 104 -5.15 -0.36 -8.54
C LEU A 104 -4.59 0.21 -9.84
N ASP A 105 -3.53 -0.39 -10.38
CA ASP A 105 -2.95 -0.04 -11.68
C ASP A 105 -4.00 -0.23 -12.79
N LEU A 106 -4.66 -1.39 -12.79
CA LEU A 106 -5.76 -1.69 -13.71
C LEU A 106 -6.92 -0.69 -13.57
N ILE A 107 -7.26 -0.26 -12.35
CA ILE A 107 -8.30 0.76 -12.13
C ILE A 107 -7.86 2.12 -12.70
N ALA A 108 -6.58 2.50 -12.53
CA ALA A 108 -6.05 3.75 -13.07
C ALA A 108 -6.12 3.76 -14.60
N ASP A 109 -5.72 2.67 -15.24
CA ASP A 109 -5.77 2.53 -16.71
C ASP A 109 -7.19 2.54 -17.25
N LEU A 110 -8.14 1.95 -16.53
CA LEU A 110 -9.57 2.03 -16.87
C LEU A 110 -10.10 3.47 -16.78
N LEU A 111 -9.64 4.26 -15.81
CA LEU A 111 -9.99 5.68 -15.70
C LEU A 111 -9.36 6.51 -16.82
N VAL A 112 -8.11 6.23 -17.19
CA VAL A 112 -7.44 6.85 -18.35
C VAL A 112 -8.19 6.54 -19.64
N LEU A 113 -8.62 5.29 -19.84
CA LEU A 113 -9.44 4.87 -20.96
C LEU A 113 -10.78 5.63 -21.01
N ALA A 114 -11.48 5.73 -19.88
CA ALA A 114 -12.73 6.48 -19.78
C ALA A 114 -12.53 7.96 -20.15
N GLY A 115 -11.46 8.59 -19.66
CA GLY A 115 -11.10 9.97 -20.03
C GLY A 115 -10.80 10.14 -21.52
N ALA A 116 -10.08 9.18 -22.12
CA ALA A 116 -9.75 9.19 -23.54
C ALA A 116 -10.99 9.04 -24.45
N LEU A 117 -11.95 8.20 -24.04
CA LEU A 117 -13.25 8.03 -24.71
C LEU A 117 -14.08 9.31 -24.65
N LEU A 118 -14.18 9.93 -23.47
CA LEU A 118 -14.87 11.21 -23.29
C LEU A 118 -14.25 12.33 -24.14
N ALA A 119 -12.92 12.37 -24.21
CA ALA A 119 -12.19 13.33 -25.03
C ALA A 119 -12.21 13.02 -26.54
N ARG A 120 -12.74 11.87 -26.96
CA ARG A 120 -12.82 11.40 -28.36
C ARG A 120 -11.47 11.40 -29.07
N LYS A 121 -10.38 11.08 -28.36
CA LYS A 121 -9.03 11.06 -28.93
C LYS A 121 -8.62 9.63 -29.27
N PRO A 122 -8.60 9.23 -30.56
CA PRO A 122 -8.38 7.83 -30.96
C PRO A 122 -7.01 7.29 -30.56
N GLY A 123 -5.94 8.08 -30.62
CA GLY A 123 -4.60 7.64 -30.20
C GLY A 123 -4.54 7.25 -28.70
N PRO A 124 -4.92 8.15 -27.78
CA PRO A 124 -5.04 7.85 -26.35
C PRO A 124 -5.98 6.69 -26.01
N ILE A 125 -7.10 6.52 -26.74
CA ILE A 125 -8.00 5.37 -26.54
C ILE A 125 -7.26 4.05 -26.82
N VAL A 126 -6.54 3.97 -27.94
CA VAL A 126 -5.77 2.78 -28.31
C VAL A 126 -4.64 2.50 -27.33
N ALA A 127 -3.96 3.54 -26.84
CA ALA A 127 -2.92 3.40 -25.83
C ALA A 127 -3.47 2.83 -24.51
N ALA A 128 -4.53 3.43 -23.96
CA ALA A 128 -5.14 2.97 -22.70
C ALA A 128 -5.74 1.56 -22.82
N LEU A 129 -6.33 1.19 -23.97
CA LEU A 129 -6.77 -0.19 -24.22
C LEU A 129 -5.62 -1.20 -24.21
N LYS A 130 -4.42 -0.78 -24.61
CA LYS A 130 -3.24 -1.64 -24.62
C LYS A 130 -2.76 -1.90 -23.20
N GLU A 131 -2.69 -0.87 -22.36
CA GLU A 131 -2.27 -0.98 -20.95
C GLU A 131 -3.26 -1.83 -20.14
N VAL A 132 -4.57 -1.54 -20.21
CA VAL A 132 -5.63 -2.38 -19.60
C VAL A 132 -5.51 -3.85 -19.98
N ARG A 133 -5.21 -4.15 -21.25
CA ARG A 133 -5.06 -5.52 -21.74
C ARG A 133 -3.82 -6.20 -21.15
N ASP A 134 -2.72 -5.47 -21.06
CA ASP A 134 -1.45 -6.00 -20.59
C ASP A 134 -1.50 -6.24 -19.06
N ASP A 135 -2.23 -5.40 -18.32
CA ASP A 135 -2.55 -5.60 -16.89
C ASP A 135 -3.42 -6.83 -16.65
N ILE A 136 -4.49 -7.02 -17.44
CA ILE A 136 -5.37 -8.20 -17.33
C ILE A 136 -4.60 -9.50 -17.60
N LYS A 137 -3.58 -9.48 -18.46
CA LYS A 137 -2.73 -10.65 -18.71
C LYS A 137 -1.83 -10.96 -17.53
N THR A 138 -1.24 -9.92 -16.94
CA THR A 138 -0.35 -10.04 -15.78
C THR A 138 -1.12 -10.54 -14.56
N ALA A 139 -2.37 -10.11 -14.36
CA ALA A 139 -3.24 -10.57 -13.28
C ALA A 139 -3.78 -12.02 -13.43
N LYS A 140 -3.60 -12.65 -14.59
CA LYS A 140 -4.04 -14.05 -14.86
C LYS A 140 -2.88 -15.06 -14.86
N ALA A 141 -1.65 -14.60 -14.78
CA ALA A 141 -0.43 -15.42 -14.75
C ALA A 141 -0.05 -15.80 -13.31
#